data_AF-A0A8S9XQT6-F1
#
_entry.id   AF-A0A8S9XQT6-F1
#
_cell.length_a   1.000
_cell.length_b   1.000
_cell.length_c   1.000
_cell.angle_alpha   90.00
_cell.angle_beta   90.00
_cell.angle_gamma   90.00
#
_symmetry.space_group_name_H-M   'P 1'
#
loop_
_entity.id
_entity.type
_entity.pdbx_description
1 polymer ?
#
loop_
_entity_poly.entity_id
_entity_poly.type
_entity_poly.pdbx_seq_one_letter_code
_entity_poly.pdbx_strand_id
1 'polypeptide(L)'
;MTCSASWCLDLKYVKGDCNEIESCTQSSSCRCIEDRKVCLLKSDECSQHQCLQSGPCQGIPDDPVCDEEGTTHRNLCRMNEAGKRLSYMGRCLYNCKDTAVCGVDGNTYLSECRANARFISVDYEGPCQGFGIINNETGEVEGCPKDLVCPPLATTTSCAAFIPPGACCPVCAGAIRILYSQKQIMRYQKALNTRGSAEFTAEKVMKSLARHIEVAECALYGHLTMEMDLLVLIKSTLAEPTELQLQICALEAEKLAVLIQRGSPRIVTDLSTSILVYAKVVHYELQAPDPGQGASLLALRTVIIAAFVLSHLAQ
;
A
#
# COMPACT_ATOMS: atom_id res chain seq x y z
N MET A 1 1.89 -9.12 19.35
CA MET A 1 0.55 -9.27 18.75
C MET A 1 -0.09 -7.88 18.67
N THR A 2 0.59 -6.76 18.36
CA THR A 2 1.28 -6.32 17.12
C THR A 2 0.32 -6.13 15.95
N CYS A 3 -0.27 -4.94 15.91
CA CYS A 3 -0.97 -4.39 14.75
C CYS A 3 0.04 -3.48 14.05
N SER A 4 0.49 -3.87 12.85
CA SER A 4 1.36 -3.07 11.97
C SER A 4 0.50 -2.32 10.96
N ALA A 5 -0.50 -1.62 11.47
CA ALA A 5 -1.08 -0.48 10.77
C ALA A 5 -0.39 0.75 11.35
N SER A 6 0.06 1.66 10.50
CA SER A 6 0.46 3.00 10.90
C SER A 6 -0.78 3.67 11.50
N TRP A 7 -0.97 3.52 12.81
CA TRP A 7 -2.21 3.88 13.51
C TRP A 7 -2.44 5.39 13.48
N CYS A 8 -3.69 5.74 13.18
CA CYS A 8 -4.30 6.98 13.61
C CYS A 8 -4.20 7.10 15.14
N LEU A 9 -3.79 8.29 15.59
CA LEU A 9 -3.71 8.76 16.98
C LEU A 9 -2.66 8.06 17.85
N ASP A 10 -1.58 8.82 18.07
CA ASP A 10 -0.41 8.53 18.89
C ASP A 10 0.47 7.37 18.42
N LEU A 11 1.79 7.60 18.46
CA LEU A 11 2.84 6.58 18.35
C LEU A 11 2.82 5.61 19.54
N LYS A 12 1.63 5.25 20.03
CA LYS A 12 1.41 4.21 21.01
C LYS A 12 0.72 3.08 20.26
N TYR A 13 1.48 2.05 19.92
CA TYR A 13 0.95 0.77 19.47
C TYR A 13 -0.17 0.32 20.41
N VAL A 14 -1.42 0.43 19.95
CA VAL A 14 -2.57 -0.15 20.66
C VAL A 14 -2.72 -1.58 20.16
N LYS A 15 -2.93 -2.52 21.09
CA LYS A 15 -3.15 -3.93 20.81
C LYS A 15 -4.63 -4.14 20.42
N GLY A 16 -4.90 -4.57 19.20
CA GLY A 16 -6.25 -4.88 18.68
C GLY A 16 -6.31 -4.77 17.15
N ASP A 17 -7.38 -5.28 16.52
CA ASP A 17 -7.60 -5.06 15.09
C ASP A 17 -8.12 -3.63 14.83
N CYS A 18 -7.67 -2.97 13.77
CA CYS A 18 -8.22 -1.65 13.37
C CYS A 18 -9.74 -1.68 13.17
N ASN A 19 -10.30 -2.85 12.84
CA ASN A 19 -11.74 -3.08 12.71
C ASN A 19 -12.48 -3.17 14.05
N GLU A 20 -11.78 -3.36 15.17
CA GLU A 20 -12.37 -3.49 16.51
C GLU A 20 -12.43 -2.15 17.26
N ILE A 21 -11.78 -1.09 16.75
CA ILE A 21 -11.90 0.25 17.33
C ILE A 21 -13.16 0.91 16.78
N GLU A 22 -14.19 0.95 17.62
CA GLU A 22 -15.43 1.69 17.35
C GLU A 22 -15.13 3.18 17.26
N SER A 23 -15.23 3.73 16.04
CA SER A 23 -15.08 5.17 15.79
C SER A 23 -16.42 5.91 15.81
N CYS A 24 -17.53 5.20 16.03
CA CYS A 24 -18.89 5.72 16.00
C CYS A 24 -19.60 5.51 17.34
N THR A 25 -19.89 6.60 18.05
CA THR A 25 -20.92 6.61 19.09
C THR A 25 -22.22 7.12 18.46
N GLN A 26 -23.31 6.34 18.56
CA GLN A 26 -24.58 6.76 17.95
C GLN A 26 -25.09 8.03 18.62
N SER A 27 -25.13 9.13 17.86
CA SER A 27 -25.78 10.38 18.25
C SER A 27 -27.23 10.37 17.81
N SER A 28 -28.11 11.02 18.57
CA SER A 28 -29.51 11.23 18.17
C SER A 28 -29.66 12.16 16.96
N SER A 29 -28.62 12.92 16.60
CA SER A 29 -28.66 13.94 15.53
C SER A 29 -28.19 13.46 14.15
N CYS A 30 -27.43 12.36 14.07
CA CYS A 30 -26.87 11.87 12.81
C CYS A 30 -26.73 10.34 12.84
N ARG A 31 -26.88 9.67 11.70
CA ARG A 31 -26.41 8.28 11.56
C ARG A 31 -24.91 8.31 11.33
N CYS A 32 -24.14 7.81 12.29
CA CYS A 32 -22.71 7.64 12.13
C CYS A 32 -22.41 6.45 11.22
N ILE A 33 -21.58 6.65 10.20
CA ILE A 33 -21.06 5.61 9.33
C ILE A 33 -19.55 5.58 9.48
N GLU A 34 -18.99 4.39 9.74
CA GLU A 34 -17.54 4.23 9.80
C GLU A 34 -16.92 4.50 8.41
N ASP A 35 -15.86 5.31 8.40
CA ASP A 35 -15.12 5.70 7.21
C ASP A 35 -13.62 5.65 7.52
N ARG A 36 -13.14 4.42 7.78
CA ARG A 36 -11.74 4.16 8.13
C ARG A 36 -10.84 4.57 6.97
N LYS A 37 -9.85 5.42 7.23
CA LYS A 37 -8.88 5.91 6.22
C LYS A 37 -7.53 6.23 6.82
N VAL A 38 -6.49 6.01 6.02
CA VAL A 38 -5.10 6.27 6.40
C VAL A 38 -4.72 7.68 5.96
N CYS A 39 -4.63 8.62 6.90
CA CYS A 39 -4.14 9.98 6.62
C CYS A 39 -2.61 10.02 6.55
N LEU A 40 -2.08 10.86 5.66
CA LEU A 40 -0.62 11.02 5.47
C LEU A 40 0.04 11.95 6.50
N LEU A 41 -0.76 12.64 7.30
CA LEU A 41 -0.28 13.46 8.40
C LEU A 41 -1.09 13.13 9.66
N LYS A 42 -0.39 13.01 10.79
CA LYS A 42 -1.03 12.95 12.10
C LYS A 42 -1.70 14.30 12.38
N SER A 43 -3.01 14.30 12.47
CA SER A 43 -3.82 15.45 12.84
C SER A 43 -5.10 14.96 13.52
N ASP A 44 -5.59 15.72 14.50
CA ASP A 44 -6.88 15.50 15.15
C ASP A 44 -8.05 15.58 14.14
N GLU A 45 -7.80 16.08 12.94
CA GLU A 45 -8.76 16.22 11.86
C GLU A 45 -8.91 14.95 10.97
N CYS A 46 -8.20 13.85 11.25
CA CYS A 46 -8.32 12.60 10.49
C CYS A 46 -9.58 11.79 10.88
N SER A 47 -10.77 12.33 10.59
CA SER A 47 -12.05 11.72 10.98
C SER A 47 -12.24 10.31 10.40
N GLN A 48 -12.35 9.29 11.24
CA GLN A 48 -12.57 7.88 10.85
C GLN A 48 -14.05 7.51 10.69
N HIS A 49 -14.92 8.52 10.67
CA HIS A 49 -16.36 8.36 10.53
C HIS A 49 -16.98 9.54 9.79
N GLN A 50 -18.19 9.34 9.29
CA GLN A 50 -19.02 10.36 8.68
C GLN A 50 -20.40 10.39 9.34
N CYS A 51 -20.84 11.59 9.75
CA CYS A 51 -22.21 11.82 10.18
C CYS A 51 -23.11 12.04 8.97
N LEU A 52 -24.03 11.11 8.70
CA LEU A 52 -25.14 11.35 7.78
C LEU A 52 -26.30 12.01 8.52
N GLN A 53 -26.62 13.22 8.09
CA GLN A 53 -27.79 13.94 8.54
C GLN A 53 -29.05 13.34 7.94
N SER A 54 -30.14 13.35 8.70
CA SER A 54 -31.45 12.96 8.21
C SER A 54 -32.02 14.10 7.36
N GLY A 55 -32.15 13.90 6.04
CA GLY A 55 -32.64 14.93 5.12
C GLY A 55 -32.73 14.40 3.68
N PRO A 56 -33.33 15.18 2.76
CA PRO A 56 -33.49 14.75 1.37
C PRO A 56 -32.13 14.67 0.66
N CYS A 57 -31.87 13.58 -0.05
CA CYS A 57 -30.62 13.41 -0.79
C CYS A 57 -30.56 14.16 -2.14
N GLN A 58 -31.46 15.13 -2.37
CA GLN A 58 -31.50 15.91 -3.60
C GLN A 58 -30.36 16.94 -3.62
N GLY A 59 -29.61 17.01 -4.73
CA GLY A 59 -28.49 17.94 -4.89
C GLY A 59 -27.17 17.48 -4.26
N ILE A 60 -27.13 16.31 -3.61
CA ILE A 60 -25.88 15.71 -3.16
C ILE A 60 -25.13 15.14 -4.39
N PRO A 61 -23.85 15.49 -4.60
CA PRO A 61 -23.04 14.98 -5.71
C PRO A 61 -22.95 13.45 -5.77
N ASP A 62 -22.55 12.96 -6.94
CA ASP A 62 -22.24 11.55 -7.14
C ASP A 62 -20.91 11.23 -6.46
N ASP A 63 -20.96 10.29 -5.54
CA ASP A 63 -19.78 9.72 -4.89
C ASP A 63 -20.13 8.26 -4.55
N PRO A 64 -20.00 7.35 -5.53
CA PRO A 64 -20.63 6.04 -5.47
C PRO A 64 -20.12 5.22 -4.28
N VAL A 65 -21.00 4.38 -3.73
CA VAL A 65 -20.68 3.47 -2.62
C VAL A 65 -21.26 2.08 -2.86
N CYS A 66 -20.61 1.07 -2.29
CA CYS A 66 -21.09 -0.30 -2.30
C CYS A 66 -21.65 -0.67 -0.93
N ASP A 67 -22.87 -1.20 -0.89
CA ASP A 67 -23.45 -1.73 0.35
C ASP A 67 -22.99 -3.17 0.64
N GLU A 68 -23.34 -3.67 1.82
CA GLU A 68 -23.01 -5.04 2.26
C GLU A 68 -23.72 -6.13 1.45
N GLU A 69 -24.77 -5.77 0.71
CA GLU A 69 -25.50 -6.67 -0.18
C GLU A 69 -25.02 -6.60 -1.65
N GLY A 70 -23.91 -5.91 -1.93
CA GLY A 70 -23.31 -5.82 -3.27
C GLY A 70 -24.06 -4.90 -4.24
N THR A 71 -24.87 -3.98 -3.74
CA THR A 71 -25.57 -2.97 -4.55
C THR A 71 -24.80 -1.65 -4.55
N THR A 72 -24.54 -1.13 -5.75
CA THR A 72 -23.93 0.19 -5.92
C THR A 72 -24.98 1.29 -5.79
N HIS A 73 -24.74 2.23 -4.88
CA HIS A 73 -25.55 3.44 -4.70
C HIS A 73 -24.83 4.66 -5.27
N ARG A 74 -25.60 5.66 -5.70
CA ARG A 74 -25.06 6.90 -6.29
C ARG A 74 -24.22 7.71 -5.30
N ASN A 75 -24.60 7.68 -4.02
CA ASN A 75 -23.85 8.24 -2.89
C ASN A 75 -24.34 7.64 -1.56
N LEU A 76 -23.60 7.92 -0.49
CA LEU A 76 -23.94 7.47 0.87
C LEU A 76 -25.34 7.85 1.32
N CYS A 77 -25.84 9.02 0.90
CA CYS A 77 -27.17 9.47 1.28
C CYS A 77 -28.25 8.56 0.69
N ARG A 78 -28.14 8.21 -0.61
CA ARG A 78 -29.06 7.28 -1.27
C ARG A 78 -29.00 5.87 -0.67
N MET A 79 -27.80 5.39 -0.33
CA MET A 79 -27.62 4.13 0.39
C MET A 79 -28.35 4.16 1.74
N ASN A 80 -28.23 5.25 2.48
CA ASN A 80 -28.89 5.43 3.77
C ASN A 80 -30.41 5.55 3.64
N GLU A 81 -30.94 6.29 2.66
CA GLU A 81 -32.38 6.33 2.34
C GLU A 81 -32.94 4.93 2.05
N ALA A 82 -32.14 4.07 1.42
CA ALA A 82 -32.50 2.67 1.16
C ALA A 82 -32.37 1.74 2.38
N GLY A 83 -31.99 2.27 3.56
CA GLY A 83 -31.82 1.48 4.79
C GLY A 83 -30.61 0.54 4.77
N LYS A 84 -29.68 0.71 3.83
CA LYS A 84 -28.53 -0.18 3.62
C LYS A 84 -27.34 0.18 4.52
N ARG A 85 -26.36 -0.71 4.59
CA ARG A 85 -25.10 -0.54 5.35
C ARG A 85 -23.93 -0.44 4.39
N LEU A 86 -22.98 0.43 4.70
CA LEU A 86 -21.80 0.61 3.87
C LEU A 86 -20.87 -0.60 3.98
N SER A 87 -20.46 -1.14 2.84
CA SER A 87 -19.36 -2.10 2.74
C SER A 87 -18.05 -1.37 2.49
N TYR A 88 -17.99 -0.56 1.42
CA TYR A 88 -16.84 0.27 1.07
C TYR A 88 -17.23 1.44 0.14
N MET A 89 -16.38 2.46 0.10
CA MET A 89 -16.50 3.58 -0.84
C MET A 89 -16.14 3.14 -2.27
N GLY A 90 -16.80 3.73 -3.26
CA GLY A 90 -16.66 3.35 -4.67
C GLY A 90 -17.79 2.42 -5.15
N ARG A 91 -17.76 2.12 -6.45
CA ARG A 91 -18.72 1.16 -7.04
C ARG A 91 -18.40 -0.25 -6.57
N CYS A 92 -19.40 -1.12 -6.53
CA CYS A 92 -19.17 -2.52 -6.22
C CYS A 92 -18.23 -3.15 -7.25
N LEU A 93 -17.21 -3.83 -6.73
CA LEU A 93 -16.30 -4.69 -7.47
C LEU A 93 -16.95 -6.07 -7.62
N TYR A 94 -16.53 -6.81 -8.65
CA TYR A 94 -17.02 -8.14 -8.98
C TYR A 94 -15.85 -9.12 -9.10
N ASN A 95 -16.14 -10.42 -9.13
CA ASN A 95 -15.16 -11.50 -9.22
C ASN A 95 -14.16 -11.55 -8.05
N CYS A 96 -14.55 -11.06 -6.88
CA CYS A 96 -13.77 -11.20 -5.65
C CYS A 96 -14.23 -12.42 -4.85
N LYS A 97 -13.33 -12.96 -4.03
CA LYS A 97 -13.71 -13.92 -2.98
C LYS A 97 -14.41 -13.21 -1.82
N ASP A 98 -15.53 -13.78 -1.38
CA ASP A 98 -16.32 -13.31 -0.22
C ASP A 98 -15.84 -13.94 1.10
N THR A 99 -14.52 -14.08 1.22
CA THR A 99 -13.85 -14.63 2.40
C THR A 99 -12.91 -13.59 2.96
N ALA A 100 -12.72 -13.59 4.28
CA ALA A 100 -11.76 -12.70 4.91
C ALA A 100 -10.36 -12.89 4.31
N VAL A 101 -9.60 -11.81 4.20
CA VAL A 101 -8.24 -11.77 3.66
C VAL A 101 -7.36 -10.87 4.50
N CYS A 102 -6.05 -11.15 4.52
CA CYS A 102 -5.05 -10.25 5.07
C CYS A 102 -4.50 -9.38 3.95
N GLY A 103 -4.53 -8.06 4.13
CA GLY A 103 -3.90 -7.10 3.22
C GLY A 103 -2.40 -7.01 3.45
N VAL A 104 -1.65 -6.58 2.43
CA VAL A 104 -0.21 -6.29 2.54
C VAL A 104 0.11 -5.15 3.53
N ASP A 105 -0.91 -4.40 3.95
CA ASP A 105 -0.83 -3.37 4.98
C ASP A 105 -1.08 -3.92 6.40
N GLY A 106 -1.18 -5.25 6.56
CA GLY A 106 -1.36 -5.92 7.83
C GLY A 106 -2.79 -5.83 8.40
N ASN A 107 -3.78 -5.39 7.62
CA ASN A 107 -5.18 -5.31 8.04
C ASN A 107 -6.02 -6.47 7.52
N THR A 108 -6.90 -7.00 8.37
CA THR A 108 -7.92 -7.96 7.95
C THR A 108 -9.05 -7.26 7.23
N TYR A 109 -9.42 -7.73 6.04
CA TYR A 109 -10.60 -7.31 5.30
C TYR A 109 -11.60 -8.45 5.25
N LEU A 110 -12.89 -8.15 5.39
CA LEU A 110 -13.95 -9.19 5.38
C LEU A 110 -14.12 -9.86 4.02
N SER A 111 -13.65 -9.22 2.94
CA SER A 111 -13.62 -9.79 1.60
C SER A 111 -12.47 -9.21 0.79
N GLU A 112 -12.06 -9.91 -0.26
CA GLU A 112 -11.07 -9.42 -1.23
C GLU A 112 -11.52 -8.09 -1.87
N CYS A 113 -12.82 -7.95 -2.16
CA CYS A 113 -13.39 -6.71 -2.69
C CYS A 113 -13.18 -5.53 -1.73
N ARG A 114 -13.29 -5.74 -0.40
CA ARG A 114 -13.07 -4.68 0.59
C ARG A 114 -11.60 -4.24 0.64
N ALA A 115 -10.66 -5.15 0.43
CA ALA A 115 -9.23 -4.82 0.30
C ALA A 115 -8.96 -4.05 -1.01
N ASN A 116 -9.41 -4.61 -2.14
CA ASN A 116 -9.20 -4.04 -3.48
C ASN A 116 -9.86 -2.65 -3.64
N ALA A 117 -11.04 -2.43 -3.05
CA ALA A 117 -11.70 -1.13 -3.08
C ALA A 117 -10.90 -0.02 -2.38
N ARG A 118 -10.04 -0.39 -1.44
CA ARG A 118 -9.08 0.50 -0.76
C ARG A 118 -7.69 0.51 -1.41
N PHE A 119 -7.56 -0.07 -2.60
CA PHE A 119 -6.28 -0.25 -3.30
C PHE A 119 -5.27 -1.10 -2.51
N ILE A 120 -5.73 -1.99 -1.63
CA ILE A 120 -4.85 -2.87 -0.87
C ILE A 120 -4.75 -4.21 -1.57
N SER A 121 -3.52 -4.63 -1.90
CA SER A 121 -3.28 -5.99 -2.40
C SER A 121 -3.48 -6.98 -1.27
N VAL A 122 -4.11 -8.11 -1.57
CA VAL A 122 -4.15 -9.27 -0.67
C VAL A 122 -2.73 -9.85 -0.52
N ASP A 123 -2.36 -10.16 0.72
CA ASP A 123 -1.16 -10.90 1.11
C ASP A 123 -1.47 -12.41 1.15
N TYR A 124 -2.49 -12.80 1.93
CA TYR A 124 -2.96 -14.19 2.03
C TYR A 124 -4.45 -14.29 2.39
N GLU A 125 -5.01 -15.49 2.20
CA GLU A 125 -6.40 -15.80 2.56
C GLU A 125 -6.58 -15.99 4.08
N GLY A 126 -7.74 -15.60 4.60
CA GLY A 126 -8.05 -15.60 6.02
C GLY A 126 -7.66 -14.29 6.72
N PRO A 127 -8.00 -14.13 8.00
CA PRO A 127 -7.64 -12.96 8.78
C PRO A 127 -6.12 -12.87 8.97
N CYS A 128 -5.60 -11.67 9.20
CA CYS A 128 -4.19 -11.48 9.51
C CYS A 128 -3.81 -12.21 10.81
N GLN A 129 -2.73 -12.98 10.76
CA GLN A 129 -2.20 -13.77 11.88
C GLN A 129 -0.79 -13.33 12.32
N GLY A 130 -0.15 -12.49 11.51
CA GLY A 130 1.20 -11.99 11.72
C GLY A 130 1.52 -10.91 10.69
N PHE A 131 2.65 -10.24 10.89
CA PHE A 131 3.18 -9.20 10.02
C PHE A 131 4.63 -9.51 9.73
N GLY A 132 5.03 -9.37 8.47
CA GLY A 132 6.38 -9.72 8.03
C GLY A 132 7.37 -8.62 8.37
N ILE A 133 8.42 -8.98 9.11
CA ILE A 133 9.60 -8.14 9.34
C ILE A 133 10.74 -8.74 8.54
N ILE A 134 11.24 -7.99 7.55
CA ILE A 134 12.39 -8.42 6.76
C ILE A 134 13.64 -8.24 7.60
N ASN A 135 14.32 -9.34 7.92
CA ASN A 135 15.62 -9.30 8.57
C ASN A 135 16.67 -8.88 7.53
N ASN A 136 17.30 -7.72 7.74
CA ASN A 136 18.27 -7.17 6.78
C ASN A 136 19.57 -7.98 6.66
N GLU A 137 19.88 -8.83 7.66
CA GLU A 137 21.11 -9.64 7.67
C GLU A 137 20.89 -10.98 6.98
N THR A 138 19.74 -11.62 7.21
CA THR A 138 19.44 -12.96 6.67
C THR A 138 18.58 -12.92 5.40
N GLY A 139 17.87 -11.81 5.17
CA GLY A 139 16.86 -11.71 4.12
C GLY A 139 15.58 -12.50 4.42
N GLU A 140 15.48 -13.12 5.60
CA GLU A 140 14.31 -13.90 6.02
C GLU A 140 13.19 -13.01 6.53
N VAL A 141 11.95 -13.44 6.33
CA VAL A 141 10.76 -12.76 6.86
C VAL A 141 10.38 -13.39 8.19
N GLU A 142 10.52 -12.63 9.27
CA GLU A 142 10.13 -13.01 10.62
C GLU A 142 8.71 -12.49 10.94
N GLY A 143 8.07 -13.06 11.97
CA GLY A 143 6.76 -12.58 12.45
C GLY A 143 5.53 -13.15 11.72
N CYS A 144 5.75 -13.90 10.64
CA CYS A 144 4.72 -14.61 9.91
C CYS A 144 4.40 -15.98 10.51
N PRO A 145 3.15 -16.48 10.41
CA PRO A 145 2.80 -17.82 10.85
C PRO A 145 3.61 -18.89 10.10
N LYS A 146 4.10 -19.90 10.83
CA LYS A 146 4.93 -20.96 10.25
C LYS A 146 4.18 -21.84 9.26
N ASP A 147 2.88 -22.03 9.48
CA ASP A 147 1.99 -22.84 8.65
C ASP A 147 1.24 -21.97 7.61
N LEU A 148 1.69 -20.73 7.38
CA LEU A 148 1.09 -19.83 6.41
C LEU A 148 1.28 -20.37 5.00
N VAL A 149 0.17 -20.45 4.25
CA VAL A 149 0.19 -20.81 2.82
C VAL A 149 0.05 -19.54 2.00
N CYS A 150 1.11 -19.18 1.28
CA CYS A 150 1.09 -18.04 0.38
C CYS A 150 0.31 -18.34 -0.91
N PRO A 151 -0.38 -17.34 -1.48
CA PRO A 151 -0.96 -17.47 -2.80
C PRO A 151 0.11 -17.89 -3.83
N PRO A 152 -0.24 -18.74 -4.80
CA PRO A 152 0.69 -19.10 -5.85
C PRO A 152 1.12 -17.86 -6.64
N LEU A 153 2.40 -17.75 -6.94
CA LEU A 153 2.90 -16.72 -7.85
C LEU A 153 2.32 -16.97 -9.24
N ALA A 154 2.01 -15.88 -9.94
CA ALA A 154 1.16 -15.88 -11.14
C ALA A 154 1.72 -16.66 -12.35
N THR A 155 2.96 -17.16 -12.28
CA THR A 155 3.63 -17.90 -13.36
C THR A 155 4.54 -19.03 -12.86
N THR A 156 4.71 -20.07 -13.69
CA THR A 156 5.71 -21.15 -13.50
C THR A 156 7.13 -20.71 -13.89
N THR A 157 7.29 -19.57 -14.55
CA THR A 157 8.58 -18.94 -14.89
C THR A 157 8.84 -17.75 -13.98
N SER A 158 10.09 -17.61 -13.53
CA SER A 158 10.51 -16.74 -12.43
C SER A 158 10.24 -15.24 -12.67
N CYS A 159 9.14 -14.73 -12.12
CA CYS A 159 9.11 -13.32 -11.74
C CYS A 159 10.06 -13.14 -10.55
N ALA A 160 10.84 -12.05 -10.51
CA ALA A 160 11.64 -11.73 -9.34
C ALA A 160 10.70 -11.19 -8.25
N ALA A 161 10.18 -12.11 -7.44
CA ALA A 161 9.13 -11.80 -6.50
C ALA A 161 9.64 -10.86 -5.39
N PHE A 162 8.84 -9.86 -5.06
CA PHE A 162 9.12 -8.86 -4.05
C PHE A 162 8.24 -9.14 -2.83
N ILE A 163 8.78 -9.02 -1.63
CA ILE A 163 7.97 -9.11 -0.39
C ILE A 163 7.75 -7.68 0.10
N PRO A 164 6.51 -7.15 0.05
CA PRO A 164 6.18 -5.84 0.59
C PRO A 164 6.55 -5.71 2.07
N PRO A 165 7.10 -4.56 2.52
CA PRO A 165 7.27 -4.30 3.94
C PRO A 165 5.95 -4.52 4.70
N GLY A 166 5.97 -5.33 5.75
CA GLY A 166 4.80 -5.69 6.54
C GLY A 166 4.02 -6.92 6.05
N ALA A 167 4.26 -7.38 4.83
CA ALA A 167 3.61 -8.58 4.27
C ALA A 167 4.43 -9.84 4.52
N CYS A 168 3.77 -11.00 4.46
CA CYS A 168 4.37 -12.31 4.63
C CYS A 168 4.66 -13.02 3.32
N CYS A 169 3.90 -12.72 2.26
CA CYS A 169 3.97 -13.45 1.01
C CYS A 169 4.65 -12.64 -0.11
N PRO A 170 5.42 -13.32 -0.98
CA PRO A 170 5.99 -12.69 -2.14
C PRO A 170 4.93 -12.36 -3.20
N VAL A 171 5.15 -11.30 -3.97
CA VAL A 171 4.26 -10.87 -5.04
C VAL A 171 5.03 -10.56 -6.33
N CYS A 172 4.47 -10.96 -7.48
CA CYS A 172 4.91 -10.47 -8.78
C CYS A 172 4.25 -9.12 -9.06
N ALA A 173 5.01 -8.02 -8.97
CA ALA A 173 4.49 -6.67 -9.21
C ALA A 173 5.60 -5.72 -9.64
N GLY A 174 5.25 -4.71 -10.43
CA GLY A 174 6.04 -3.48 -10.49
C GLY A 174 5.90 -2.74 -9.17
N ALA A 175 6.98 -2.66 -8.39
CA ALA A 175 6.96 -2.01 -7.06
C ALA A 175 7.73 -0.68 -7.07
N ILE A 176 7.16 0.34 -6.41
CA ILE A 176 7.71 1.68 -6.26
C ILE A 176 7.56 2.11 -4.80
N ARG A 177 8.61 2.68 -4.21
CA ARG A 177 8.55 3.46 -2.96
C ARG A 177 8.47 4.95 -3.28
N ILE A 178 7.52 5.64 -2.67
CA ILE A 178 7.25 7.06 -2.91
C ILE A 178 7.36 7.82 -1.59
N LEU A 179 8.21 8.84 -1.57
CA LEU A 179 8.30 9.79 -0.47
C LEU A 179 7.35 10.96 -0.72
N TYR A 180 6.74 11.47 0.35
CA TYR A 180 5.86 12.65 0.31
C TYR A 180 6.26 13.68 1.35
N SER A 181 5.89 14.95 1.12
CA SER A 181 6.24 16.06 2.01
C SER A 181 5.13 16.40 3.00
N GLN A 182 5.28 15.96 4.25
CA GLN A 182 4.43 16.38 5.36
C GLN A 182 4.40 17.91 5.53
N LYS A 183 5.51 18.59 5.26
CA LYS A 183 5.59 20.06 5.30
C LYS A 183 4.69 20.72 4.25
N GLN A 184 4.57 20.12 3.05
CA GLN A 184 3.64 20.62 2.05
C GLN A 184 2.19 20.37 2.45
N ILE A 185 1.87 19.18 2.99
CA ILE A 185 0.54 18.87 3.54
C ILE A 185 0.12 19.94 4.58
N MET A 186 0.98 20.22 5.57
CA MET A 186 0.70 21.24 6.59
C MET A 186 0.47 22.64 6.00
N ARG A 187 1.22 23.01 4.96
CA ARG A 187 1.04 24.29 4.26
C ARG A 187 -0.31 24.34 3.54
N TYR A 188 -0.70 23.27 2.86
CA TYR A 188 -1.99 23.19 2.19
C TYR A 188 -3.16 23.22 3.19
N GLN A 189 -3.09 22.43 4.26
CA GLN A 189 -4.10 22.44 5.32
C GLN A 189 -4.28 23.83 5.93
N LYS A 190 -3.18 24.53 6.22
CA LYS A 190 -3.21 25.91 6.72
C LYS A 190 -3.80 26.89 5.71
N ALA A 191 -3.46 26.76 4.42
CA ALA A 191 -3.94 27.65 3.38
C ALA A 191 -5.44 27.46 3.07
N LEU A 192 -5.93 26.22 3.19
CA LEU A 192 -7.32 25.87 2.90
C LEU A 192 -8.26 26.11 4.09
N ASN A 193 -7.74 26.44 5.27
CA ASN A 193 -8.45 26.91 6.46
C ASN A 193 -9.67 26.07 6.92
N THR A 194 -9.84 24.84 6.44
CA THR A 194 -10.80 23.83 6.93
C THR A 194 -10.59 22.49 6.20
N ARG A 195 -10.79 21.36 6.89
CA ARG A 195 -11.10 20.01 6.33
C ARG A 195 -10.04 19.32 5.43
N GLY A 196 -8.81 19.84 5.38
CA GLY A 196 -7.78 19.38 4.44
C GLY A 196 -7.20 17.99 4.70
N SER A 197 -7.44 17.37 5.86
CA SER A 197 -7.04 15.98 6.13
C SER A 197 -7.70 14.96 5.19
N ALA A 198 -8.94 15.22 4.78
CA ALA A 198 -9.71 14.30 3.92
C ALA A 198 -9.10 14.13 2.52
N GLU A 199 -8.36 15.14 2.04
CA GLU A 199 -7.71 15.11 0.72
C GLU A 199 -6.33 14.43 0.76
N PHE A 200 -5.66 14.41 1.92
CA PHE A 200 -4.32 13.82 2.08
C PHE A 200 -4.39 12.45 2.77
N THR A 201 -5.02 11.50 2.09
CA THR A 201 -5.07 10.09 2.51
C THR A 201 -4.35 9.19 1.52
N ALA A 202 -3.85 8.04 1.98
CA ALA A 202 -3.24 7.04 1.12
C ALA A 202 -4.20 6.63 -0.02
N GLU A 203 -5.47 6.39 0.30
CA GLU A 203 -6.49 6.01 -0.67
C GLU A 203 -6.69 7.07 -1.78
N LYS A 204 -6.72 8.37 -1.43
CA LYS A 204 -6.82 9.45 -2.42
C LYS A 204 -5.59 9.51 -3.33
N VAL A 205 -4.40 9.32 -2.76
CA VAL A 205 -3.16 9.21 -3.55
C VAL A 205 -3.24 8.02 -4.50
N MET A 206 -3.59 6.83 -4.02
CA MET A 206 -3.70 5.63 -4.88
C MET A 206 -4.74 5.81 -5.97
N LYS A 207 -5.92 6.36 -5.64
CA LYS A 207 -6.96 6.69 -6.61
C LYS A 207 -6.51 7.69 -7.66
N SER A 208 -5.66 8.66 -7.29
CA SER A 208 -5.08 9.62 -8.24
C SER A 208 -4.05 8.96 -9.15
N LEU A 209 -3.11 8.22 -8.57
CA LEU A 209 -2.05 7.51 -9.29
C LEU A 209 -2.60 6.43 -10.23
N ALA A 210 -3.66 5.71 -9.82
CA ALA A 210 -4.29 4.65 -10.62
C ALA A 210 -4.82 5.17 -11.97
N ARG A 211 -5.16 6.46 -12.09
CA ARG A 211 -5.59 7.07 -13.36
C ARG A 211 -4.46 7.21 -14.39
N HIS A 212 -3.21 6.97 -13.99
CA HIS A 212 -2.05 6.99 -14.88
C HIS A 212 -1.63 5.60 -15.36
N ILE A 213 -2.31 4.54 -14.90
CA ILE A 213 -2.14 3.19 -15.42
C ILE A 213 -2.98 3.07 -16.68
N GLU A 214 -2.32 2.94 -17.82
CA GLU A 214 -2.96 2.99 -19.15
C GLU A 214 -3.28 1.59 -19.69
N VAL A 215 -2.68 0.56 -19.12
CA VAL A 215 -2.85 -0.84 -19.50
C VAL A 215 -3.99 -1.46 -18.69
N ALA A 216 -5.01 -1.98 -19.37
CA ALA A 216 -6.23 -2.49 -18.74
C ALA A 216 -5.99 -3.76 -17.89
N GLU A 217 -4.98 -4.55 -18.25
CA GLU A 217 -4.56 -5.74 -17.54
C GLU A 217 -3.73 -5.43 -16.30
N CYS A 218 -3.40 -4.16 -16.02
CA CYS A 218 -2.64 -3.75 -14.84
C CYS A 218 -3.52 -2.96 -13.87
N ALA A 219 -3.40 -3.25 -12.58
CA ALA A 219 -4.05 -2.52 -11.51
C ALA A 219 -3.03 -2.01 -10.49
N LEU A 220 -3.26 -0.81 -9.97
CA LEU A 220 -2.46 -0.18 -8.93
C LEU A 220 -3.02 -0.52 -7.55
N TYR A 221 -2.13 -0.90 -6.66
CA TYR A 221 -2.36 -1.11 -5.24
C TYR A 221 -1.31 -0.32 -4.46
N GLY A 222 -1.58 0.07 -3.22
CA GLY A 222 -0.58 0.67 -2.37
C GLY A 222 -1.07 1.04 -0.99
N HIS A 223 -0.12 1.24 -0.08
CA HIS A 223 -0.37 1.54 1.33
C HIS A 223 0.74 2.43 1.91
N LEU A 224 0.51 2.95 3.12
CA LEU A 224 1.51 3.68 3.90
C LEU A 224 2.29 2.68 4.77
N THR A 225 3.59 2.58 4.55
CA THR A 225 4.50 1.68 5.27
C THR A 225 4.76 2.16 6.71
N MET A 226 5.47 1.34 7.48
CA MET A 226 5.94 1.73 8.82
C MET A 226 7.05 2.78 8.80
N GLU A 227 7.81 2.86 7.69
CA GLU A 227 8.82 3.90 7.46
C GLU A 227 8.22 5.25 7.04
N MET A 228 6.89 5.39 7.08
CA MET A 228 6.15 6.60 6.72
C MET A 228 6.35 7.02 5.26
N ASP A 229 6.53 6.05 4.37
CA ASP A 229 6.51 6.24 2.92
C ASP A 229 5.41 5.40 2.26
N LEU A 230 5.10 5.71 1.00
CA LEU A 230 4.05 4.99 0.28
C LEU A 230 4.70 3.88 -0.55
N LEU A 231 4.25 2.64 -0.35
CA LEU A 231 4.54 1.55 -1.26
C LEU A 231 3.41 1.45 -2.28
N VAL A 232 3.77 1.40 -3.57
CA VAL A 232 2.85 1.18 -4.68
C VAL A 232 3.26 -0.08 -5.42
N LEU A 233 2.30 -0.95 -5.68
CA LEU A 233 2.42 -2.20 -6.44
C LEU A 233 1.51 -2.11 -7.66
N ILE A 234 2.06 -2.37 -8.84
CA ILE A 234 1.29 -2.47 -10.08
C ILE A 234 1.35 -3.93 -10.54
N LYS A 235 0.18 -4.59 -10.52
CA LYS A 235 0.03 -6.03 -10.69
C LYS A 235 -0.86 -6.33 -11.88
N SER A 236 -0.66 -7.48 -12.50
CA SER A 236 -1.61 -8.01 -13.47
C SER A 236 -2.93 -8.36 -12.80
N THR A 237 -4.04 -8.09 -13.48
CA THR A 237 -5.40 -8.51 -13.10
C THR A 237 -5.79 -9.86 -13.69
N LEU A 238 -4.92 -10.45 -14.52
CA LEU A 238 -5.14 -11.77 -15.12
C LEU A 238 -4.80 -12.89 -14.12
N ALA A 239 -5.58 -13.98 -14.16
CA ALA A 239 -5.34 -15.15 -13.30
C ALA A 239 -4.01 -15.85 -13.62
N GLU A 240 -3.67 -15.94 -14.91
CA GLU A 240 -2.43 -16.55 -15.42
C GLU A 240 -1.78 -15.63 -16.47
N PRO A 241 -1.08 -14.56 -16.03
CA PRO A 241 -0.41 -13.66 -16.94
C PRO A 241 0.83 -14.30 -17.59
N THR A 242 1.10 -13.94 -18.84
CA THR A 242 2.38 -14.21 -19.51
C THR A 242 3.50 -13.34 -18.94
N GLU A 243 4.75 -13.73 -19.19
CA GLU A 243 5.93 -12.93 -18.79
C GLU A 243 5.87 -11.50 -19.36
N LEU A 244 5.45 -11.34 -20.62
CA LEU A 244 5.27 -10.05 -21.25
C LEU A 244 4.23 -9.19 -20.50
N GLN A 245 3.13 -9.79 -20.06
CA GLN A 245 2.10 -9.06 -19.30
C GLN A 245 2.61 -8.60 -17.93
N LEU A 246 3.42 -9.42 -17.25
CA LEU A 246 4.09 -8.99 -16.01
C LEU A 246 5.08 -7.85 -16.27
N GLN A 247 5.88 -7.94 -17.33
CA GLN A 247 6.82 -6.90 -17.72
C GLN A 247 6.11 -5.58 -18.05
N ILE A 248 4.96 -5.62 -18.71
CA ILE A 248 4.17 -4.42 -18.99
C ILE A 248 3.72 -3.71 -17.70
N CYS A 249 3.25 -4.46 -16.70
CA CYS A 249 2.88 -3.87 -15.41
C CYS A 249 4.10 -3.31 -14.65
N ALA A 250 5.28 -3.92 -14.79
CA ALA A 250 6.53 -3.37 -14.28
C ALA A 250 6.92 -2.05 -14.97
N LEU A 251 6.80 -1.98 -16.30
CA LEU A 251 7.05 -0.76 -17.07
C LEU A 251 6.06 0.37 -16.73
N GLU A 252 4.79 0.06 -16.46
CA GLU A 252 3.83 1.04 -15.94
C GLU A 252 4.29 1.62 -14.60
N ALA A 253 4.93 0.81 -13.76
CA ALA A 253 5.50 1.26 -12.50
C ALA A 253 6.70 2.19 -12.70
N GLU A 254 7.63 1.83 -13.58
CA GLU A 254 8.77 2.68 -13.94
C GLU A 254 8.31 4.01 -14.54
N LYS A 255 7.33 3.98 -15.45
CA LYS A 255 6.70 5.17 -16.03
C LYS A 255 6.17 6.09 -14.93
N LEU A 256 5.42 5.54 -13.98
CA LEU A 256 4.84 6.30 -12.88
C LEU A 256 5.92 6.91 -11.98
N ALA A 257 6.97 6.14 -11.65
CA ALA A 257 8.11 6.62 -10.86
C ALA A 257 8.80 7.82 -11.55
N VAL A 258 9.04 7.73 -12.86
CA VAL A 258 9.64 8.82 -13.65
C VAL A 258 8.73 10.06 -13.68
N LEU A 259 7.42 9.90 -13.82
CA LEU A 259 6.47 11.02 -13.80
C LEU A 259 6.51 11.78 -12.46
N ILE A 260 6.56 11.06 -11.34
CA ILE A 260 6.66 11.65 -10.00
C ILE A 260 8.03 12.33 -9.83
N GLN A 261 9.12 11.62 -10.16
CA GLN A 261 10.48 12.11 -10.00
C GLN A 261 10.76 13.40 -10.78
N ARG A 262 10.14 13.54 -11.96
CA ARG A 262 10.28 14.72 -12.82
C ARG A 262 9.29 15.84 -12.49
N GLY A 263 8.44 15.68 -11.46
CA GLY A 263 7.42 16.66 -11.11
C GLY A 263 6.45 16.94 -12.27
N SER A 264 6.07 15.89 -13.02
CA SER A 264 5.22 16.03 -14.20
C SER A 264 3.93 16.77 -13.87
N PRO A 265 3.47 17.71 -14.72
CA PRO A 265 2.16 18.35 -14.56
C PRO A 265 1.01 17.36 -14.44
N ARG A 266 1.12 16.16 -15.04
CA ARG A 266 0.09 15.10 -14.88
C ARG A 266 -0.07 14.64 -13.43
N ILE A 267 0.98 14.76 -12.61
CA ILE A 267 1.02 14.34 -11.21
C ILE A 267 0.78 15.53 -10.27
N VAL A 268 1.49 16.65 -10.50
CA VAL A 268 1.54 17.76 -9.52
C VAL A 268 0.31 18.68 -9.56
N THR A 269 -0.57 18.55 -10.55
CA THR A 269 -1.80 19.34 -10.64
C THR A 269 -2.91 18.85 -9.72
N ASP A 270 -2.91 17.55 -9.38
CA ASP A 270 -3.87 16.99 -8.44
C ASP A 270 -3.35 17.21 -7.01
N LEU A 271 -4.22 17.74 -6.14
CA LEU A 271 -3.86 18.13 -4.77
C LEU A 271 -3.32 16.95 -3.96
N SER A 272 -3.90 15.75 -4.12
CA SER A 272 -3.49 14.57 -3.37
C SER A 272 -2.08 14.09 -3.74
N THR A 273 -1.67 14.29 -4.99
CA THR A 273 -0.36 13.85 -5.52
C THR A 273 0.66 14.97 -5.68
N SER A 274 0.28 16.24 -5.48
CA SER A 274 1.22 17.37 -5.52
C SER A 274 2.25 17.36 -4.40
N ILE A 275 1.99 16.60 -3.34
CA ILE A 275 2.87 16.42 -2.17
C ILE A 275 3.97 15.38 -2.37
N LEU A 276 3.93 14.60 -3.45
CA LEU A 276 4.91 13.55 -3.74
C LEU A 276 6.23 14.18 -4.17
N VAL A 277 7.34 13.79 -3.55
CA VAL A 277 8.65 14.45 -3.76
C VAL A 277 9.69 13.57 -4.44
N TYR A 278 9.58 12.25 -4.30
CA TYR A 278 10.56 11.31 -4.82
C TYR A 278 9.90 9.96 -5.02
N ALA A 279 10.30 9.24 -6.06
CA ALA A 279 9.86 7.88 -6.30
C ALA A 279 11.04 7.02 -6.74
N LYS A 280 11.16 5.83 -6.17
CA LYS A 280 12.18 4.84 -6.51
C LYS A 280 11.54 3.50 -6.80
N VAL A 281 11.94 2.91 -7.91
CA VAL A 281 11.59 1.54 -8.27
C VAL A 281 12.31 0.58 -7.32
N VAL A 282 11.56 -0.36 -6.73
CA VAL A 282 12.08 -1.32 -5.73
C VAL A 282 11.77 -2.77 -6.07
N HIS A 283 11.08 -3.04 -7.18
CA HIS A 283 11.06 -4.39 -7.71
C HIS A 283 12.41 -4.71 -8.36
N TYR A 284 12.80 -5.97 -8.32
CA TYR A 284 14.05 -6.41 -8.94
C TYR A 284 13.89 -6.33 -10.46
N GLU A 285 14.69 -5.47 -11.08
CA GLU A 285 15.01 -5.57 -12.50
C GLU A 285 15.61 -6.97 -12.72
N LEU A 286 15.08 -7.74 -13.66
CA LEU A 286 15.80 -8.91 -14.17
C LEU A 286 17.12 -8.39 -14.73
N GLN A 287 18.18 -8.37 -13.91
CA GLN A 287 19.52 -8.36 -14.45
C GLN A 287 19.60 -9.61 -15.32
N ALA A 288 19.63 -9.40 -16.63
CA ALA A 288 20.13 -10.43 -17.54
C ALA A 288 21.44 -10.94 -16.93
N PRO A 289 21.64 -12.26 -16.82
CA PRO A 289 22.88 -12.79 -16.29
C PRO A 289 24.04 -12.14 -17.05
N ASP A 290 24.87 -11.41 -16.31
CA ASP A 290 26.08 -10.81 -16.84
C ASP A 290 26.91 -11.95 -17.44
N PRO A 291 27.23 -11.97 -18.76
CA PRO A 291 27.99 -13.07 -19.36
C PRO A 291 29.45 -13.16 -18.86
N GLY A 292 29.82 -12.38 -17.84
CA GLY A 292 31.19 -12.12 -17.43
C GLY A 292 31.60 -12.57 -16.02
N GLN A 293 30.73 -13.14 -15.19
CA GLN A 293 31.14 -13.62 -13.85
C GLN A 293 31.17 -15.14 -13.77
N GLY A 294 31.90 -15.74 -14.71
CA GLY A 294 32.46 -17.06 -14.58
C GLY A 294 33.89 -16.99 -14.05
N ALA A 295 34.09 -17.55 -12.87
CA ALA A 295 35.36 -18.00 -12.30
C ALA A 295 36.32 -16.98 -11.65
N SER A 296 36.71 -17.38 -10.43
CA SER A 296 37.97 -17.08 -9.75
C SER A 296 37.98 -15.88 -8.80
N LEU A 297 37.80 -16.18 -7.50
CA LEU A 297 38.57 -15.57 -6.41
C LEU A 297 38.35 -16.37 -5.10
N LEU A 298 38.81 -17.62 -5.09
CA LEU A 298 39.23 -18.29 -3.87
C LEU A 298 40.69 -18.71 -4.06
N ALA A 299 41.60 -17.94 -3.45
CA ALA A 299 42.92 -18.32 -2.94
C ALA A 299 43.92 -17.17 -3.11
N LEU A 300 44.00 -16.28 -2.13
CA LEU A 300 45.24 -15.61 -1.70
C LEU A 300 44.96 -14.74 -0.46
N ARG A 301 44.74 -15.41 0.67
CA ARG A 301 44.94 -14.81 1.99
C ARG A 301 45.73 -15.78 2.86
N THR A 302 47.03 -15.91 2.58
CA THR A 302 48.02 -16.44 3.52
C THR A 302 49.39 -15.83 3.24
N VAL A 303 49.92 -15.15 4.28
CA VAL A 303 51.34 -14.87 4.57
C VAL A 303 52.05 -13.79 3.76
N ILE A 304 51.97 -12.52 4.22
CA ILE A 304 53.12 -11.59 4.26
C ILE A 304 53.00 -10.70 5.51
N ILE A 305 53.41 -11.21 6.67
CA ILE A 305 53.92 -10.40 7.79
C ILE A 305 55.08 -11.17 8.42
N ALA A 306 56.27 -11.07 7.81
CA ALA A 306 57.54 -11.43 8.44
C ALA A 306 58.71 -10.99 7.54
N ALA A 307 58.90 -9.68 7.38
CA ALA A 307 60.19 -9.08 6.97
C ALA A 307 60.04 -7.55 6.98
N PHE A 308 60.18 -6.91 8.14
CA PHE A 308 60.65 -5.50 8.25
C PHE A 308 60.79 -5.02 9.72
N VAL A 309 61.25 -5.86 10.65
CA VAL A 309 61.78 -5.38 11.94
C VAL A 309 62.86 -6.34 12.44
N LEU A 310 64.01 -6.39 11.77
CA LEU A 310 65.24 -7.00 12.31
C LEU A 310 66.53 -6.39 11.71
N SER A 311 66.49 -5.09 11.44
CA SER A 311 67.65 -4.30 11.01
C SER A 311 67.66 -2.93 11.69
N HIS A 312 67.55 -2.93 13.02
CA HIS A 312 68.08 -1.86 13.89
C HIS A 312 68.16 -2.39 15.32
N LEU A 313 69.24 -3.11 15.63
CA LEU A 313 69.84 -3.30 16.97
C LEU A 313 71.08 -4.21 16.82
N ALA A 314 72.09 -3.70 16.13
CA ALA A 314 73.46 -4.21 16.15
C ALA A 314 74.42 -3.13 15.60
N GLN A 315 74.53 -2.03 16.34
CA GLN A 315 75.71 -1.18 16.44
C GLN A 315 75.53 -0.19 17.59
#